data_AF-A0A7X9S0P9-F1
#
_entry.id   AF-A0A7X9S0P9-F1
#
_cell.length_a   1.000
_cell.length_b   1.000
_cell.length_c   1.000
_cell.angle_alpha   90.00
_cell.angle_beta   90.00
_cell.angle_gamma   90.00
#
_symmetry.space_group_name_H-M   'P 1'
#
loop_
_entity.id
_entity.type
_entity.pdbx_description
1 polymer ?
#
loop_
_entity_poly.entity_id
_entity_poly.type
_entity_poly.pdbx_seq_one_letter_code
_entity_poly.pdbx_strand_id
1 'polypeptide(L)'
;MVTDKSGASIVIEYIDGKLKINDAPLGVITNAPSYDWHMTNLRNYINLGFENAPTRTLNGEKFSQIGMGSGMVGLPGDMTPPSRFVRAVAWTQTTRPMENADESLYEMFRILDNFNLTLGADRAEGTGEMYGKDHSTMRSATIWTTSWDLTNLVFDYHTQDNRRVQQINLNN
;
A
#
# COMPACT_ATOMS: atom_id res chain seq x y z
N MET A 1 6.66 4.88 -10.41
CA MET A 1 5.32 5.34 -10.82
C MET A 1 5.35 6.84 -10.97
N VAL A 2 4.60 7.37 -11.93
CA VAL A 2 4.42 8.80 -12.13
C VAL A 2 2.92 9.07 -12.11
N THR A 3 2.51 10.10 -11.38
CA THR A 3 1.11 10.52 -11.25
C THR A 3 1.03 12.02 -11.48
N ASP A 4 0.04 12.47 -12.23
CA ASP A 4 -0.20 13.90 -12.44
C ASP A 4 -1.39 14.41 -11.61
N LYS A 5 -1.65 15.73 -11.69
CA LYS A 5 -2.75 16.39 -10.97
C LYS A 5 -4.16 15.91 -11.34
N SER A 6 -4.32 15.18 -12.44
CA SER A 6 -5.60 14.57 -12.82
C SER A 6 -5.84 13.24 -12.09
N GLY A 7 -4.81 12.69 -11.43
CA GLY A 7 -4.82 11.35 -10.85
C GLY A 7 -4.40 10.25 -11.82
N ALA A 8 -4.25 10.58 -13.12
CA ALA A 8 -3.72 9.64 -14.09
C ALA A 8 -2.31 9.20 -13.69
N SER A 9 -2.09 7.89 -13.68
CA SER A 9 -0.86 7.28 -13.19
C SER A 9 -0.30 6.28 -14.20
N ILE A 10 1.02 6.23 -14.31
CA ILE A 10 1.75 5.23 -15.12
C ILE A 10 2.85 4.54 -14.31
N VAL A 11 3.12 3.28 -14.65
CA VAL A 11 4.29 2.54 -14.20
C VAL A 11 5.27 2.37 -15.35
N ILE A 12 6.54 2.72 -15.10
CA ILE A 12 7.63 2.69 -16.06
C ILE A 12 8.63 1.63 -15.59
N GLU A 13 8.84 0.59 -16.39
CA GLU A 13 9.73 -0.54 -16.08
C GLU A 13 10.67 -0.79 -17.26
N TYR A 14 11.92 -1.19 -16.97
CA TYR A 14 12.82 -1.76 -17.97
C TYR A 14 12.89 -3.27 -17.74
N ILE A 15 12.34 -4.05 -18.67
CA ILE A 15 12.31 -5.52 -18.60
C ILE A 15 13.14 -6.04 -19.77
N ASP A 16 14.16 -6.84 -19.47
CA ASP A 16 15.12 -7.38 -20.46
C ASP A 16 15.71 -6.28 -21.37
N GLY A 17 16.04 -5.13 -20.77
CA GLY A 17 16.58 -3.97 -21.47
C GLY A 17 15.58 -3.19 -22.32
N LYS A 18 14.28 -3.55 -22.30
CA LYS A 18 13.23 -2.87 -23.04
C LYS A 18 12.36 -2.02 -22.13
N LEU A 19 12.12 -0.79 -22.53
CA LEU A 19 11.18 0.11 -21.86
C LEU A 19 9.75 -0.41 -22.02
N LYS A 20 9.06 -0.60 -20.91
CA LYS A 20 7.63 -0.90 -20.83
C LYS A 20 6.95 0.17 -19.98
N ILE A 21 5.92 0.78 -20.53
CA ILE A 21 5.08 1.77 -19.84
C ILE A 21 3.68 1.16 -19.75
N ASN A 22 3.14 1.06 -18.53
CA ASN A 22 1.80 0.57 -18.29
C ASN A 22 0.96 1.70 -17.68
N ASP A 23 -0.29 1.83 -18.10
CA ASP A 23 -1.27 2.60 -17.35
C ASP A 23 -1.48 1.95 -15.98
N ALA A 24 -1.57 2.79 -14.95
CA ALA A 24 -1.68 2.37 -13.56
C ALA A 24 -3.01 2.84 -12.94
N PRO A 25 -4.17 2.36 -13.43
CA PRO A 25 -5.48 2.91 -13.07
C PRO A 25 -5.83 2.76 -11.59
N LEU A 26 -5.16 1.84 -10.87
CA LEU A 26 -5.35 1.64 -9.44
C LEU A 26 -4.46 2.54 -8.57
N GLY A 27 -3.52 3.29 -9.16
CA GLY A 27 -2.65 4.21 -8.42
C GLY A 27 -1.70 3.56 -7.40
N VAL A 28 -1.46 2.25 -7.52
CA VAL A 28 -0.61 1.47 -6.61
C VAL A 28 0.58 0.87 -7.35
N ILE A 29 1.76 0.90 -6.74
CA ILE A 29 2.95 0.16 -7.18
C ILE A 29 3.69 -0.41 -5.95
N THR A 30 4.38 -1.54 -6.13
CA THR A 30 5.34 -2.03 -5.14
C THR A 30 6.68 -2.32 -5.81
N ASN A 31 7.16 -3.56 -5.76
CA ASN A 31 8.45 -4.00 -6.30
C ASN A 31 8.20 -5.17 -7.26
N ALA A 32 9.20 -6.00 -7.52
CA ALA A 32 9.09 -7.17 -8.37
C ALA A 32 7.92 -8.10 -7.95
N PRO A 33 7.28 -8.86 -8.87
CA PRO A 33 7.52 -8.92 -10.33
C PRO A 33 7.02 -7.69 -11.10
N SER A 34 6.83 -7.82 -12.42
CA SER A 34 6.34 -6.71 -13.26
C SER A 34 4.92 -6.25 -12.91
N TYR A 35 4.59 -5.00 -13.27
CA TYR A 35 3.28 -4.42 -12.98
C TYR A 35 2.10 -5.25 -13.52
N ASP A 36 2.20 -5.75 -14.75
CA ASP A 36 1.15 -6.57 -15.37
C ASP A 36 0.96 -7.94 -14.68
N TRP A 37 2.02 -8.47 -14.08
CA TRP A 37 1.91 -9.65 -13.23
C TRP A 37 1.11 -9.34 -11.97
N HIS A 38 1.36 -8.20 -11.31
CA HIS A 38 0.58 -7.79 -10.14
C HIS A 38 -0.90 -7.58 -10.50
N MET A 39 -1.19 -6.95 -11.64
CA MET A 39 -2.55 -6.81 -12.15
C MET A 39 -3.23 -8.16 -12.42
N THR A 40 -2.47 -9.15 -12.91
CA THR A 40 -2.96 -10.52 -13.07
C THR A 40 -3.21 -11.19 -11.73
N ASN A 41 -2.31 -11.01 -10.75
CA ASN A 41 -2.41 -11.59 -9.42
C ASN A 41 -3.66 -11.09 -8.67
N LEU A 42 -4.08 -9.83 -8.86
CA LEU A 42 -5.31 -9.29 -8.26
C LEU A 42 -6.55 -10.11 -8.59
N ARG A 43 -6.57 -10.85 -9.70
CA ARG A 43 -7.70 -11.71 -10.08
C ARG A 43 -7.99 -12.82 -9.07
N ASN A 44 -7.00 -13.19 -8.25
CA ASN A 44 -7.19 -14.14 -7.15
C ASN A 44 -7.96 -13.56 -5.94
N TYR A 45 -8.14 -12.23 -5.91
CA TYR A 45 -8.65 -11.49 -4.74
C TYR A 45 -9.90 -10.66 -5.04
N ILE A 46 -10.58 -10.92 -6.16
CA ILE A 46 -11.82 -10.21 -6.56
C ILE A 46 -12.98 -10.39 -5.58
N ASN A 47 -12.86 -11.35 -4.66
CA ASN A 47 -13.83 -11.60 -3.61
C ASN A 47 -13.66 -10.69 -2.39
N LEU A 48 -12.55 -9.95 -2.29
CA LEU A 48 -12.31 -9.05 -1.17
C LEU A 48 -13.23 -7.83 -1.28
N GLY A 49 -13.79 -7.41 -0.15
CA GLY A 49 -14.67 -6.25 -0.09
C GLY A 49 -14.92 -5.75 1.33
N PHE A 50 -15.51 -4.58 1.43
CA PHE A 50 -15.89 -3.98 2.71
C PHE A 50 -17.09 -4.69 3.36
N GLU A 51 -17.96 -5.26 2.53
CA GLU A 51 -19.16 -5.94 2.98
C GLU A 51 -18.84 -7.23 3.72
N ASN A 52 -19.50 -7.40 4.86
CA ASN A 52 -19.37 -8.60 5.64
C ASN A 52 -19.96 -9.82 4.92
N ALA A 53 -19.37 -10.99 5.18
CA ALA A 53 -19.92 -12.26 4.75
C ALA A 53 -21.34 -12.43 5.31
N PRO A 54 -22.33 -12.76 4.47
CA PRO A 54 -23.69 -12.98 4.92
C PRO A 54 -23.79 -14.27 5.74
N THR A 55 -24.74 -14.34 6.65
CA THR A 55 -25.08 -15.57 7.38
C THR A 55 -25.37 -16.71 6.40
N ARG A 56 -24.82 -17.90 6.66
CA ARG A 56 -25.04 -19.11 5.88
C ARG A 56 -25.66 -20.20 6.76
N THR A 57 -26.56 -20.99 6.18
CA THR A 57 -27.07 -22.20 6.82
C THR A 57 -26.39 -23.41 6.17
N LEU A 58 -25.71 -24.23 6.96
CA LEU A 58 -25.03 -25.45 6.51
C LEU A 58 -25.58 -26.62 7.32
N ASN A 59 -26.20 -27.60 6.66
CA ASN A 59 -26.83 -28.76 7.31
C ASN A 59 -27.79 -28.39 8.47
N GLY A 60 -28.54 -27.31 8.32
CA GLY A 60 -29.49 -26.83 9.34
C GLY A 60 -28.88 -25.88 10.38
N GLU A 61 -27.55 -25.81 10.48
CA GLU A 61 -26.86 -24.93 11.42
C GLU A 61 -26.57 -23.56 10.81
N LYS A 62 -26.81 -22.50 11.57
CA LYS A 62 -26.60 -21.10 11.13
C LYS A 62 -25.23 -20.61 11.56
N PHE A 63 -24.44 -20.18 10.58
CA PHE A 63 -23.15 -19.53 10.76
C PHE A 63 -23.25 -18.07 10.35
N SER A 64 -23.15 -17.18 11.33
CA SER A 64 -22.98 -15.74 11.12
C SER A 64 -21.54 -15.34 11.41
N GLN A 65 -21.14 -14.16 10.94
CA GLN A 65 -19.85 -13.58 11.29
C GLN A 65 -19.67 -13.42 12.82
N ILE A 66 -18.43 -13.56 13.28
CA ILE A 66 -18.03 -13.38 14.69
C ILE A 66 -17.82 -11.87 15.00
N GLY A 67 -17.52 -11.07 13.98
CA GLY A 67 -17.32 -9.63 14.06
C GLY A 67 -17.23 -9.01 12.66
N MET A 68 -16.86 -7.74 12.60
CA MET A 68 -16.72 -7.00 11.34
C MET A 68 -15.45 -7.37 10.58
N GLY A 69 -15.46 -7.16 9.26
CA GLY A 69 -14.29 -7.35 8.38
C GLY A 69 -14.21 -8.71 7.72
N SER A 70 -15.28 -9.52 7.80
CA SER A 70 -15.32 -10.84 7.20
C SER A 70 -15.21 -10.83 5.66
N GLY A 71 -15.51 -9.69 5.01
CA GLY A 71 -15.30 -9.47 3.58
C GLY A 71 -13.83 -9.40 3.14
N MET A 72 -12.90 -9.18 4.09
CA MET A 72 -11.46 -9.13 3.82
C MET A 72 -10.74 -10.45 4.12
N VAL A 73 -11.48 -11.51 4.47
CA VAL A 73 -10.87 -12.84 4.69
C VAL A 73 -10.22 -13.34 3.40
N GLY A 74 -8.92 -13.64 3.50
CA GLY A 74 -8.07 -14.00 2.35
C GLY A 74 -7.07 -12.92 1.95
N LEU A 75 -7.20 -11.70 2.50
CA LEU A 75 -6.21 -10.64 2.33
C LEU A 75 -4.84 -11.11 2.89
N PRO A 76 -3.77 -11.15 2.07
CA PRO A 76 -2.48 -11.66 2.52
C PRO A 76 -1.86 -10.71 3.55
N GLY A 77 -1.23 -11.25 4.60
CA GLY A 77 -0.69 -10.48 5.73
C GLY A 77 0.84 -10.33 5.75
N ASP A 78 1.57 -11.02 4.88
CA ASP A 78 3.03 -10.98 4.83
C ASP A 78 3.58 -9.73 4.10
N MET A 79 4.87 -9.42 4.25
CA MET A 79 5.46 -8.19 3.69
C MET A 79 6.07 -8.34 2.29
N THR A 80 5.83 -9.45 1.59
CA THR A 80 6.34 -9.61 0.22
C THR A 80 5.71 -8.57 -0.73
N PRO A 81 6.40 -8.17 -1.80
CA PRO A 81 5.86 -7.16 -2.71
C PRO A 81 4.50 -7.52 -3.32
N PRO A 82 4.19 -8.77 -3.72
CA PRO A 82 2.85 -9.16 -4.16
C PRO A 82 1.79 -8.96 -3.09
N SER A 83 2.05 -9.39 -1.85
CA SER A 83 1.11 -9.25 -0.74
C SER A 83 0.88 -7.78 -0.36
N ARG A 84 1.95 -6.97 -0.37
CA ARG A 84 1.83 -5.52 -0.19
C ARG A 84 1.00 -4.87 -1.29
N PHE A 85 1.18 -5.29 -2.55
CA PHE A 85 0.40 -4.76 -3.67
C PHE A 85 -1.09 -5.06 -3.50
N VAL A 86 -1.44 -6.32 -3.21
CA VAL A 86 -2.84 -6.75 -2.96
C VAL A 86 -3.45 -5.99 -1.79
N ARG A 87 -2.73 -5.85 -0.66
CA ARG A 87 -3.22 -5.07 0.49
C ARG A 87 -3.44 -3.60 0.16
N ALA A 88 -2.52 -2.97 -0.56
CA ALA A 88 -2.62 -1.56 -0.92
C ALA A 88 -3.84 -1.33 -1.83
N VAL A 89 -4.03 -2.20 -2.84
CA VAL A 89 -5.23 -2.16 -3.68
C VAL A 89 -6.49 -2.39 -2.85
N ALA A 90 -6.55 -3.41 -1.99
CA ALA A 90 -7.72 -3.64 -1.15
C ALA A 90 -8.09 -2.40 -0.33
N TRP A 91 -7.13 -1.80 0.39
CA TRP A 91 -7.42 -0.63 1.21
C TRP A 91 -7.76 0.63 0.42
N THR A 92 -7.03 0.92 -0.65
CA THR A 92 -7.30 2.10 -1.50
C THR A 92 -8.64 1.99 -2.23
N GLN A 93 -9.07 0.79 -2.63
CA GLN A 93 -10.30 0.59 -3.39
C GLN A 93 -11.53 0.36 -2.50
N THR A 94 -11.36 0.11 -1.20
CA THR A 94 -12.49 -0.02 -0.25
C THR A 94 -12.52 1.07 0.82
N THR A 95 -11.60 2.04 0.77
CA THR A 95 -11.68 3.20 1.67
C THR A 95 -12.87 4.10 1.30
N ARG A 96 -13.37 4.84 2.27
CA ARG A 96 -14.45 5.80 2.05
C ARG A 96 -13.97 6.96 1.15
N PRO A 97 -14.86 7.58 0.36
CA PRO A 97 -14.54 8.86 -0.26
C PRO A 97 -14.19 9.91 0.80
N MET A 98 -13.23 10.77 0.50
CA MET A 98 -12.80 11.85 1.39
C MET A 98 -13.36 13.18 0.90
N GLU A 99 -13.71 14.06 1.84
CA GLU A 99 -14.36 15.33 1.53
C GLU A 99 -13.39 16.36 0.94
N ASN A 100 -12.10 16.26 1.28
CA ASN A 100 -11.07 17.20 0.89
C ASN A 100 -9.68 16.56 0.88
N ALA A 101 -8.67 17.34 0.46
CA ALA A 101 -7.28 16.91 0.37
C ALA A 101 -6.69 16.56 1.75
N ASP A 102 -6.96 17.35 2.79
CA ASP A 102 -6.42 17.10 4.13
C ASP A 102 -6.86 15.73 4.68
N GLU A 103 -8.15 15.39 4.55
CA GLU A 103 -8.68 14.07 4.92
C GLU A 103 -8.10 12.94 4.05
N SER A 104 -7.84 13.23 2.76
CA SER A 104 -7.19 12.28 1.85
C SER A 104 -5.74 11.99 2.26
N LEU A 105 -4.98 13.02 2.60
CA LEU A 105 -3.61 12.90 3.09
C LEU A 105 -3.58 12.15 4.42
N TYR A 106 -4.48 12.49 5.34
CA TYR A 106 -4.64 11.80 6.62
C TYR A 106 -4.91 10.30 6.44
N GLU A 107 -5.89 9.94 5.60
CA GLU A 107 -6.18 8.52 5.36
C GLU A 107 -5.04 7.81 4.62
N MET A 108 -4.33 8.49 3.72
CA MET A 108 -3.19 7.88 3.03
C MET A 108 -2.11 7.42 4.01
N PHE A 109 -1.79 8.21 5.04
CA PHE A 109 -0.87 7.77 6.09
C PHE A 109 -1.43 6.57 6.89
N ARG A 110 -2.73 6.54 7.19
CA ARG A 110 -3.37 5.38 7.85
C ARG A 110 -3.29 4.11 6.99
N ILE A 111 -3.49 4.22 5.69
CA ILE A 111 -3.33 3.11 4.75
C ILE A 111 -1.87 2.67 4.74
N LEU A 112 -0.94 3.61 4.56
CA LEU A 112 0.50 3.33 4.47
C LEU A 112 1.09 2.75 5.78
N ASP A 113 0.44 2.96 6.91
CA ASP A 113 0.85 2.33 8.17
C ASP A 113 0.77 0.80 8.17
N ASN A 114 -0.03 0.20 7.27
CA ASN A 114 -0.10 -1.25 7.04
C ASN A 114 1.19 -1.84 6.43
N PHE A 115 2.14 -0.98 6.05
CA PHE A 115 3.37 -1.34 5.35
C PHE A 115 4.62 -0.97 6.14
N ASN A 116 4.48 -0.63 7.43
CA ASN A 116 5.62 -0.45 8.32
C ASN A 116 6.23 -1.82 8.67
N LEU A 117 7.46 -2.06 8.24
CA LEU A 117 8.21 -3.26 8.61
C LEU A 117 8.92 -3.05 9.95
N THR A 118 8.73 -3.99 10.87
CA THR A 118 9.62 -4.09 12.03
C THR A 118 11.02 -4.53 11.59
N LEU A 119 12.04 -4.13 12.36
CA LEU A 119 13.38 -4.66 12.16
C LEU A 119 13.43 -6.10 12.69
N GLY A 120 13.32 -7.07 11.79
CA GLY A 120 13.93 -8.37 12.01
C GLY A 120 15.42 -8.30 11.67
N ALA A 121 16.27 -9.06 12.37
CA ALA A 121 17.70 -9.15 12.08
C ALA A 121 17.91 -9.67 10.64
N ASP A 122 18.02 -8.77 9.66
CA ASP A 122 18.32 -9.05 8.24
C ASP A 122 17.15 -9.53 7.37
N ARG A 123 15.89 -9.16 7.68
CA ARG A 123 14.70 -9.71 6.97
C ARG A 123 13.77 -8.69 6.29
N ALA A 124 14.16 -7.43 6.23
CA ALA A 124 13.43 -6.43 5.47
C ALA A 124 14.12 -6.09 4.15
N GLU A 125 13.35 -5.66 3.16
CA GLU A 125 13.88 -5.21 1.87
C GLU A 125 14.84 -4.03 2.09
N GLY A 126 16.07 -4.11 1.57
CA GLY A 126 17.13 -3.12 1.85
C GLY A 126 17.93 -3.37 3.13
N THR A 127 17.67 -4.46 3.86
CA THR A 127 18.48 -4.95 4.99
C THR A 127 19.09 -6.32 4.66
N GLY A 128 20.21 -6.67 5.27
CA GLY A 128 20.91 -7.96 5.08
C GLY A 128 22.28 -7.83 4.43
N GLU A 129 22.94 -8.98 4.19
CA GLU A 129 24.38 -9.03 3.84
C GLU A 129 24.79 -8.20 2.63
N MET A 130 23.87 -7.95 1.69
CA MET A 130 24.09 -7.15 0.48
C MET A 130 24.17 -5.64 0.74
N TYR A 131 23.63 -5.14 1.86
CA TYR A 131 23.46 -3.71 2.15
C TYR A 131 24.26 -3.21 3.37
N GLY A 132 25.22 -4.02 3.82
CA GLY A 132 26.06 -3.74 4.99
C GLY A 132 25.50 -4.34 6.28
N LYS A 133 26.36 -4.93 7.11
CA LYS A 133 25.98 -5.69 8.31
C LYS A 133 25.62 -4.81 9.51
N ASP A 134 25.88 -3.51 9.45
CA ASP A 134 25.61 -2.59 10.55
C ASP A 134 24.26 -1.89 10.36
N HIS A 135 23.22 -2.53 10.86
CA HIS A 135 21.88 -1.96 10.96
C HIS A 135 21.61 -1.37 12.36
N SER A 136 22.64 -1.17 13.20
CA SER A 136 22.48 -0.72 14.59
C SER A 136 21.85 0.67 14.72
N THR A 137 21.94 1.48 13.66
CA THR A 137 21.38 2.83 13.60
C THR A 137 19.98 2.88 12.98
N MET A 138 19.48 1.78 12.41
CA MET A 138 18.12 1.71 11.89
C MET A 138 17.13 1.41 13.02
N ARG A 139 15.96 2.05 12.99
CA ARG A 139 14.81 1.76 13.88
C ARG A 139 13.67 1.03 13.16
N SER A 140 13.59 1.18 11.85
CA SER A 140 12.60 0.58 10.96
C SER A 140 13.20 0.41 9.57
N ALA A 141 12.73 -0.59 8.81
CA ALA A 141 13.09 -0.69 7.40
C ALA A 141 12.27 0.25 6.50
N THR A 142 11.08 0.65 6.97
CA THR A 142 10.36 1.79 6.39
C THR A 142 10.95 3.08 6.99
N ILE A 143 11.95 3.65 6.29
CA ILE A 143 12.78 4.77 6.76
C ILE A 143 11.98 6.07 6.85
N TRP A 144 11.13 6.33 5.85
CA TRP A 144 10.19 7.45 5.83
C TRP A 144 8.94 7.07 5.03
N THR A 145 7.86 7.81 5.27
CA THR A 145 6.63 7.77 4.48
C THR A 145 6.32 9.18 4.05
N THR A 146 5.91 9.35 2.80
CA THR A 146 5.65 10.66 2.20
C THR A 146 4.28 10.70 1.55
N SER A 147 3.69 11.89 1.50
CA SER A 147 2.48 12.21 0.77
C SER A 147 2.65 13.45 -0.09
N TRP A 148 1.88 13.51 -1.17
CA TRP A 148 1.88 14.64 -2.10
C TRP A 148 0.45 15.01 -2.46
N ASP A 149 0.07 16.25 -2.19
CA ASP A 149 -1.06 16.90 -2.83
C ASP A 149 -0.55 17.68 -4.05
N LEU A 150 -0.79 17.12 -5.23
CA LEU A 150 -0.34 17.70 -6.50
C LEU A 150 -1.18 18.91 -6.96
N THR A 151 -2.34 19.14 -6.34
CA THR A 151 -3.21 20.29 -6.64
C THR A 151 -2.79 21.50 -5.84
N ASN A 152 -2.60 21.33 -4.53
CA ASN A 152 -2.21 22.40 -3.62
C ASN A 152 -0.69 22.53 -3.46
N LEU A 153 0.10 21.66 -4.09
CA LEU A 153 1.56 21.62 -4.03
C LEU A 153 2.06 21.49 -2.58
N VAL A 154 1.48 20.55 -1.85
CA VAL A 154 1.83 20.23 -0.47
C VAL A 154 2.55 18.88 -0.43
N PHE A 155 3.66 18.83 0.28
CA PHE A 155 4.41 17.61 0.56
C PHE A 155 4.39 17.35 2.06
N ASP A 156 3.96 16.17 2.47
CA ASP A 156 4.09 15.75 3.87
C ASP A 156 4.99 14.53 3.99
N TYR A 157 5.60 14.38 5.17
CA TYR A 157 6.38 13.22 5.50
C TYR A 157 6.44 12.97 7.00
N HIS A 158 6.73 11.72 7.37
CA HIS A 158 7.28 11.38 8.68
C HIS A 158 8.43 10.38 8.49
N THR A 159 9.22 10.16 9.52
CA THR A 159 10.36 9.23 9.48
C THR A 159 10.19 8.12 10.51
N GLN A 160 11.10 7.14 10.47
CA GLN A 160 11.25 6.12 11.50
C GLN A 160 11.61 6.69 12.89
N ASP A 161 12.21 7.88 12.95
CA ASP A 161 12.63 8.53 14.20
C ASP A 161 11.58 9.49 14.76
N ASN A 162 10.77 10.09 13.89
CA ASN A 162 9.72 11.02 14.26
C ASN A 162 8.46 10.74 13.46
N ARG A 163 7.44 10.23 14.14
CA ARG A 163 6.14 9.87 13.57
C ARG A 163 5.14 11.04 13.51
N ARG A 164 5.53 12.24 13.97
CA ARG A 164 4.75 13.46 13.74
C ARG A 164 4.90 13.87 12.28
N VAL A 165 3.80 13.81 11.52
CA VAL A 165 3.76 14.30 10.14
C VAL A 165 4.20 15.76 10.10
N GLN A 166 5.19 16.03 9.25
CA GLN A 166 5.68 17.36 8.91
C GLN A 166 5.17 17.71 7.52
N GLN A 167 4.80 18.97 7.32
CA GLN A 167 4.25 19.47 6.07
C GLN A 167 5.14 20.58 5.49
N ILE A 168 5.30 20.57 4.17
CA ILE A 168 5.99 21.58 3.38
C ILE A 168 5.03 22.06 2.29
N ASN A 169 4.68 23.34 2.32
CA ASN A 169 3.90 23.98 1.25
C ASN A 169 4.86 24.59 0.23
N LEU A 170 4.82 24.13 -1.01
CA LEU A 170 5.77 24.55 -2.06
C LEU A 170 5.36 25.85 -2.76
N ASN A 171 4.21 26.44 -2.42
CA ASN A 171 3.82 27.74 -2.95
C ASN A 171 4.54 28.92 -2.26
N ASN A 172 5.22 28.70 -1.13
CA ASN A 172 5.82 29.74 -0.30
C ASN A 172 7.28 29.44 0.07
#